data_AF-A0A396HCQ5-F1
#
_entry.id   AF-A0A396HCQ5-F1
#
_cell.length_a   1.000
_cell.length_b   1.000
_cell.length_c   1.000
_cell.angle_alpha   90.00
_cell.angle_beta   90.00
_cell.angle_gamma   90.00
#
_symmetry.space_group_name_H-M   'P 1'
#
loop_
_entity.id
_entity.type
_entity.pdbx_description
1 polymer ?
#
loop_
_entity_poly.entity_id
_entity_poly.type
_entity_poly.pdbx_seq_one_letter_code
_entity_poly.pdbx_strand_id
1 'polypeptide(L)'
;MILMYVNWVQFQEDMHFPRLLIQDMLFGLLHHVGERFLNCWPFSKIRQMAIEAAINQIRYENENSKYLCYGIADKVFGLLSRWVDDPNSKAYKLHLARIPDYLWVAEDGLKVKVFGSQSWDAAFAIQAIVGCNVSEDYGPTLKKAHHFLKSSQVVENPSGDFRAMYRHISKGAWTFSIQDEGWQVSDCTAEALKATLLLSQMPTALVGEKMETERFYDAVNVILSLQVRIYVFLFLNITCTRSQFQLKSHLNLISI
;
A
#
# COMPACT_ATOMS: atom_id res chain seq x y z
N MET A 1 -31.96 -1.42 -27.73
CA MET A 1 -32.02 0.07 -27.73
C MET A 1 -32.88 0.56 -26.56
N ILE A 2 -32.59 0.08 -25.33
CA ILE A 2 -33.29 0.45 -24.09
C ILE A 2 -32.24 0.36 -22.97
N LEU A 3 -31.26 1.27 -22.96
CA LEU A 3 -30.31 1.47 -21.84
C LEU A 3 -29.74 2.90 -21.80
N MET A 4 -30.20 3.82 -22.65
CA MET A 4 -29.66 5.20 -22.76
C MET A 4 -30.44 6.28 -22.00
N TYR A 5 -31.42 5.90 -21.17
CA TYR A 5 -32.26 6.86 -20.42
C TYR A 5 -32.24 6.61 -18.91
N VAL A 6 -31.06 6.34 -18.34
CA VAL A 6 -30.84 6.69 -16.93
C VAL A 6 -30.31 8.12 -16.94
N ASN A 7 -31.17 9.07 -16.57
CA ASN A 7 -30.77 10.44 -16.33
C ASN A 7 -29.80 10.43 -15.14
N TRP A 8 -28.49 10.60 -15.39
CA TRP A 8 -27.43 10.72 -14.37
C TRP A 8 -27.51 12.03 -13.56
N VAL A 9 -28.72 12.55 -13.35
CA VAL A 9 -28.98 13.81 -12.63
C VAL A 9 -28.72 13.67 -11.13
N GLN A 10 -28.43 12.46 -10.62
CA GLN A 10 -28.52 12.14 -9.19
C GLN A 10 -27.21 12.26 -8.37
N PHE A 11 -26.16 12.96 -8.81
CA PHE A 11 -24.92 13.06 -8.01
C PHE A 11 -24.18 14.41 -8.10
N GLN A 12 -24.86 15.54 -8.35
CA GLN A 12 -24.17 16.84 -8.25
C GLN A 12 -23.73 17.15 -6.81
N GLU A 13 -24.52 16.74 -5.81
CA GLU A 13 -24.27 17.06 -4.40
C GLU A 13 -23.03 16.34 -3.84
N ASP A 14 -22.72 15.13 -4.33
CA ASP A 14 -21.56 14.33 -3.91
C ASP A 14 -20.34 14.50 -4.82
N MET A 15 -20.42 15.32 -5.88
CA MET A 15 -19.30 15.56 -6.79
C MET A 15 -18.31 16.57 -6.20
N HIS A 16 -17.38 16.07 -5.40
CA HIS A 16 -16.29 16.89 -4.83
C HIS A 16 -15.32 17.44 -5.88
N PHE A 17 -15.10 16.70 -6.98
CA PHE A 17 -14.21 17.10 -8.07
C PHE A 17 -14.98 17.10 -9.39
N PRO A 18 -15.38 18.27 -9.91
CA PRO A 18 -16.08 18.33 -11.19
C PRO A 18 -15.15 17.87 -12.32
N ARG A 19 -15.68 17.08 -13.24
CA ARG A 19 -14.90 16.59 -14.38
C ARG A 19 -14.53 17.76 -15.30
N LEU A 20 -13.27 17.77 -15.71
CA LEU A 20 -12.77 18.72 -16.70
C LEU A 20 -13.28 18.31 -18.09
N LEU A 21 -13.55 19.29 -18.97
CA LEU A 21 -14.00 19.03 -20.33
C LEU A 21 -13.09 18.06 -21.10
N ILE A 22 -11.77 18.18 -20.90
CA ILE A 22 -10.78 17.29 -21.54
C ILE A 22 -10.96 15.84 -21.08
N GLN A 23 -11.29 15.61 -19.80
CA GLN A 23 -11.54 14.28 -19.27
C GLN A 23 -12.83 13.69 -19.86
N ASP A 24 -13.90 14.48 -19.95
CA ASP A 24 -15.15 14.06 -20.57
C ASP A 24 -14.96 13.73 -22.06
N MET A 25 -14.20 14.54 -22.79
CA MET A 25 -13.85 14.27 -24.19
C MET A 25 -13.04 12.97 -24.33
N LEU A 26 -12.04 12.76 -23.47
CA LEU A 26 -11.23 11.54 -23.48
C LEU A 26 -12.07 10.29 -23.21
N PHE A 27 -12.91 10.32 -22.17
CA PHE A 27 -13.78 9.20 -21.83
C PHE A 27 -14.83 8.96 -22.91
N GLY A 28 -15.40 10.01 -23.48
CA GLY A 28 -16.31 9.91 -24.63
C GLY A 28 -15.65 9.27 -25.84
N LEU A 29 -14.41 9.66 -26.17
CA LEU A 29 -13.64 9.05 -27.25
C LEU A 29 -13.35 7.56 -26.99
N LEU A 30 -12.86 7.23 -25.80
CA LEU A 30 -12.59 5.84 -25.41
C LEU A 30 -13.85 4.98 -25.48
N HIS A 31 -14.98 5.49 -25.00
CA HIS A 31 -16.24 4.75 -24.97
C HIS A 31 -16.89 4.60 -26.35
N HIS A 32 -17.02 5.69 -27.12
CA HIS A 32 -17.74 5.64 -28.39
C HIS A 32 -16.90 5.11 -29.56
N VAL A 33 -15.59 5.35 -29.52
CA VAL A 33 -14.67 4.98 -30.60
C VAL A 33 -13.79 3.82 -30.15
N GLY A 34 -13.07 3.97 -29.04
CA GLY A 34 -12.13 2.96 -28.53
C GLY A 34 -12.76 1.58 -28.32
N GLU A 35 -13.87 1.49 -27.60
CA GLU A 35 -14.56 0.23 -27.32
C GLU A 35 -15.00 -0.50 -28.60
N ARG A 36 -15.44 0.23 -29.63
CA ARG A 36 -15.83 -0.38 -30.92
C ARG A 36 -14.63 -1.02 -31.59
N PHE A 37 -13.50 -0.32 -31.67
CA PHE A 37 -12.29 -0.86 -32.28
C PHE A 37 -11.73 -2.04 -31.48
N LEU A 38 -11.62 -1.91 -30.15
CA LEU A 38 -11.07 -2.94 -29.27
C LEU A 38 -11.94 -4.21 -29.17
N ASN A 39 -13.15 -4.22 -29.74
CA ASN A 39 -14.00 -5.41 -29.86
C ASN A 39 -13.91 -6.07 -31.25
N CYS A 40 -13.25 -5.45 -32.22
CA CYS A 40 -13.07 -5.99 -33.56
C CYS A 40 -11.66 -6.56 -33.76
N TRP A 41 -11.55 -7.62 -34.55
CA TRP A 41 -10.25 -8.14 -34.97
C TRP A 41 -9.57 -7.14 -35.94
N PRO A 42 -8.25 -6.90 -35.82
CA PRO A 42 -7.28 -7.55 -34.94
C PRO A 42 -7.09 -6.87 -33.57
N PHE A 43 -7.70 -5.71 -33.33
CA PHE A 43 -7.50 -4.91 -32.12
C PHE A 43 -8.01 -5.58 -30.84
N SER A 44 -8.94 -6.52 -30.94
CA SER A 44 -9.36 -7.37 -29.82
C SER A 44 -8.21 -8.15 -29.17
N LYS A 45 -7.12 -8.43 -29.92
CA LYS A 45 -5.89 -9.01 -29.33
C LYS A 45 -5.23 -8.08 -28.32
N ILE A 46 -5.24 -6.76 -28.58
CA ILE A 46 -4.68 -5.76 -27.66
C ILE A 46 -5.46 -5.79 -26.33
N ARG A 47 -6.80 -5.87 -26.41
CA ARG A 47 -7.64 -6.01 -25.20
C ARG A 47 -7.29 -7.28 -24.43
N GLN A 48 -7.13 -8.41 -25.10
CA GLN A 48 -6.75 -9.67 -24.45
C GLN A 48 -5.39 -9.57 -23.73
N MET A 49 -4.39 -9.00 -24.39
CA MET A 49 -3.07 -8.75 -23.79
C MET A 49 -3.15 -7.82 -22.58
N ALA A 50 -3.97 -6.75 -22.66
CA ALA A 50 -4.16 -5.82 -21.55
C ALA A 50 -4.86 -6.49 -20.35
N ILE A 51 -5.86 -7.33 -20.59
CA ILE A 51 -6.55 -8.10 -19.56
C ILE A 51 -5.59 -9.08 -18.88
N GLU A 52 -4.78 -9.81 -19.65
CA GLU A 52 -3.79 -10.74 -19.10
C GLU A 52 -2.74 -10.01 -18.25
N ALA A 53 -2.24 -8.86 -18.73
CA ALA A 53 -1.32 -8.02 -17.95
C ALA A 53 -1.96 -7.53 -16.63
N ALA A 54 -3.23 -7.09 -16.66
CA ALA A 54 -3.96 -6.67 -15.47
C ALA A 54 -4.18 -7.82 -14.47
N ILE A 55 -4.57 -9.00 -14.96
CA ILE A 55 -4.73 -10.20 -14.12
C ILE A 55 -3.39 -10.60 -13.49
N ASN A 56 -2.28 -10.50 -14.22
CA ASN A 56 -0.96 -10.80 -13.69
C ASN A 56 -0.55 -9.82 -12.56
N GLN A 57 -0.87 -8.53 -12.69
CA GLN A 57 -0.67 -7.57 -11.58
C GLN A 57 -1.53 -7.88 -10.36
N ILE A 58 -2.82 -8.21 -10.56
CA ILE A 58 -3.71 -8.60 -9.46
C ILE A 58 -3.18 -9.84 -8.75
N ARG A 59 -2.78 -10.88 -9.50
CA ARG A 59 -2.21 -12.12 -8.93
C ARG A 59 -0.96 -11.83 -8.12
N TYR A 60 -0.07 -11.00 -8.67
CA TYR A 60 1.16 -10.60 -7.98
C TYR A 60 0.90 -9.87 -6.67
N GLU A 61 -0.01 -8.90 -6.66
CA GLU A 61 -0.35 -8.15 -5.44
C GLU A 61 -1.03 -9.06 -4.40
N ASN A 62 -1.94 -9.94 -4.83
CA ASN A 62 -2.60 -10.91 -3.96
C ASN A 62 -1.59 -11.83 -3.27
N GLU A 63 -0.59 -12.34 -4.00
CA GLU A 63 0.42 -13.23 -3.44
C GLU A 63 1.35 -12.50 -2.46
N ASN A 64 1.80 -11.29 -2.82
CA ASN A 64 2.74 -10.51 -1.99
C ASN A 64 2.11 -9.96 -0.71
N SER A 65 0.82 -9.65 -0.73
CA SER A 65 0.06 -9.19 0.45
C SER A 65 -0.58 -10.34 1.24
N LYS A 66 -0.27 -11.60 0.93
CA LYS A 66 -0.90 -12.80 1.52
C LYS A 66 -2.43 -12.72 1.48
N TYR A 67 -2.96 -12.23 0.36
CA TYR A 67 -4.38 -12.06 0.04
C TYR A 67 -5.11 -11.03 0.91
N LEU A 68 -4.35 -10.18 1.61
CA LEU A 68 -4.89 -9.03 2.32
C LEU A 68 -5.20 -7.90 1.32
N CYS A 69 -4.31 -7.65 0.35
CA CYS A 69 -4.34 -6.52 -0.60
C CYS A 69 -4.08 -5.17 0.10
N TYR A 70 -3.94 -4.08 -0.66
CA TYR A 70 -3.59 -2.77 -0.10
C TYR A 70 -4.71 -2.18 0.78
N GLY A 71 -5.96 -2.48 0.45
CA GLY A 71 -7.13 -2.01 1.18
C GLY A 71 -8.41 -2.66 0.68
N ILE A 72 -9.53 -2.40 1.35
CA ILE A 72 -10.78 -3.13 1.10
C ILE A 72 -11.28 -3.08 -0.35
N ALA A 73 -11.13 -1.96 -1.05
CA ALA A 73 -11.57 -1.84 -2.44
C ALA A 73 -10.77 -2.79 -3.35
N ASP A 74 -9.44 -2.73 -3.26
CA ASP A 74 -8.52 -3.62 -3.97
C ASP A 74 -8.75 -5.09 -3.59
N LYS A 75 -8.96 -5.36 -2.29
CA LYS A 75 -9.31 -6.67 -1.76
C LYS A 75 -10.55 -7.27 -2.42
N VAL A 76 -11.62 -6.51 -2.58
CA VAL A 76 -12.88 -6.98 -3.19
C VAL A 76 -12.67 -7.29 -4.67
N PHE A 77 -11.96 -6.43 -5.41
CA PHE A 77 -11.67 -6.67 -6.83
C PHE A 77 -10.72 -7.86 -7.03
N GLY A 78 -9.68 -7.99 -6.21
CA GLY A 78 -8.79 -9.15 -6.20
C GLY A 78 -9.54 -10.45 -5.94
N LEU A 79 -10.40 -10.46 -4.92
CA LEU A 79 -11.26 -11.62 -4.59
C LEU A 79 -12.19 -11.99 -5.75
N LEU A 80 -12.89 -11.02 -6.33
CA LEU A 80 -13.79 -11.25 -7.48
C LEU A 80 -13.02 -11.76 -8.70
N SER A 81 -11.85 -11.19 -8.98
CA SER A 81 -10.98 -11.64 -10.07
C SER A 81 -10.57 -13.11 -9.90
N ARG A 82 -10.30 -13.57 -8.69
CA ARG A 82 -9.96 -14.99 -8.42
C ARG A 82 -11.17 -15.89 -8.46
N TRP A 83 -12.33 -15.40 -8.03
CA TRP A 83 -13.59 -16.14 -8.09
C TRP A 83 -14.05 -16.40 -9.54
N VAL A 84 -13.98 -15.38 -10.40
CA VAL A 84 -14.36 -15.51 -11.82
C VAL A 84 -13.43 -16.45 -12.58
N ASP A 85 -12.14 -16.49 -12.22
CA ASP A 85 -11.14 -17.37 -12.84
C ASP A 85 -11.35 -18.84 -12.44
N ASP A 86 -11.42 -19.12 -11.13
CA ASP A 86 -11.79 -20.43 -10.60
C ASP A 86 -12.32 -20.31 -9.15
N PRO A 87 -13.63 -20.55 -8.92
CA PRO A 87 -14.25 -20.43 -7.59
C PRO A 87 -13.81 -21.54 -6.62
N ASN A 88 -13.12 -22.58 -7.07
CA ASN A 88 -12.57 -23.64 -6.22
C ASN A 88 -11.07 -23.47 -5.94
N SER A 89 -10.44 -22.45 -6.53
CA SER A 89 -9.00 -22.22 -6.44
C SER A 89 -8.51 -21.99 -5.01
N LYS A 90 -7.25 -22.36 -4.76
CA LYS A 90 -6.57 -22.06 -3.49
C LYS A 90 -6.54 -20.54 -3.23
N ALA A 91 -6.27 -19.74 -4.27
CA ALA A 91 -6.22 -18.30 -4.19
C ALA A 91 -7.54 -17.69 -3.71
N TYR A 92 -8.68 -18.13 -4.26
CA TYR A 92 -9.99 -17.67 -3.83
C TYR A 92 -10.27 -18.02 -2.35
N LYS A 93 -9.95 -19.26 -1.93
CA LYS A 93 -10.09 -19.67 -0.52
C LYS A 93 -9.24 -18.85 0.43
N LEU A 94 -8.02 -18.47 0.03
CA LEU A 94 -7.15 -17.60 0.82
C LEU A 94 -7.70 -16.17 0.92
N HIS A 95 -8.31 -15.64 -0.14
CA HIS A 95 -9.02 -14.36 -0.07
C HIS A 95 -10.18 -14.41 0.93
N LEU A 96 -11.01 -15.46 0.91
CA LEU A 96 -12.15 -15.63 1.82
C LEU A 96 -11.68 -15.66 3.28
N ALA A 97 -10.60 -16.40 3.57
CA ALA A 97 -10.04 -16.49 4.91
C ALA A 97 -9.58 -15.13 5.47
N ARG A 98 -9.30 -14.17 4.58
CA ARG A 98 -8.83 -12.83 4.90
C ARG A 98 -9.92 -11.75 4.89
N ILE A 99 -11.20 -12.11 4.77
CA ILE A 99 -12.32 -11.16 4.90
C ILE A 99 -12.46 -10.64 6.35
N PRO A 100 -12.35 -11.49 7.39
CA PRO A 100 -12.48 -11.04 8.77
C PRO A 100 -11.47 -9.97 9.17
N ASP A 101 -10.28 -9.94 8.55
CA ASP A 101 -9.28 -8.90 8.79
C ASP A 101 -9.81 -7.48 8.58
N TYR A 102 -10.85 -7.30 7.74
CA TYR A 102 -11.49 -6.01 7.43
C TYR A 102 -12.76 -5.73 8.23
N LEU A 103 -13.24 -6.69 9.02
CA LEU A 103 -14.45 -6.54 9.81
C LEU A 103 -14.10 -5.99 11.20
N TRP A 104 -14.86 -5.00 11.67
CA TRP A 104 -14.69 -4.38 12.98
C TRP A 104 -16.04 -4.20 13.67
N VAL A 105 -16.16 -4.71 14.90
CA VAL A 105 -17.37 -4.50 15.71
C VAL A 105 -17.16 -3.22 16.53
N ALA A 106 -17.90 -2.17 16.17
CA ALA A 106 -17.97 -0.92 16.90
C ALA A 106 -19.24 -0.84 17.76
N GLU A 107 -19.35 0.21 18.58
CA GLU A 107 -20.50 0.49 19.44
C GLU A 107 -21.84 0.59 18.69
N ASP A 108 -21.79 0.99 17.42
CA ASP A 108 -22.92 1.12 16.51
C ASP A 108 -23.05 -0.05 15.50
N GLY A 109 -22.30 -1.14 15.72
CA GLY A 109 -22.44 -2.39 14.98
C GLY A 109 -21.22 -2.78 14.15
N LEU A 110 -21.42 -3.74 13.25
CA LEU A 110 -20.36 -4.29 12.40
C LEU A 110 -20.04 -3.34 11.23
N LYS A 111 -18.78 -2.94 11.13
CA LYS A 111 -18.24 -2.06 10.09
C LYS A 111 -17.17 -2.77 9.26
N VAL A 112 -16.99 -2.29 8.05
CA VAL A 112 -15.86 -2.67 7.18
C VAL A 112 -14.85 -1.53 7.21
N LYS A 113 -13.64 -1.80 7.70
CA LYS A 113 -12.54 -0.82 7.69
C LYS A 113 -11.80 -0.84 6.35
N VAL A 114 -11.14 0.26 6.00
CA VAL A 114 -10.32 0.33 4.78
C VAL A 114 -9.02 -0.44 4.94
N PHE A 115 -8.38 -0.29 6.10
CA PHE A 115 -7.20 -0.98 6.60
C PHE A 115 -7.24 -0.91 8.14
N GLY A 116 -6.40 -1.68 8.83
CA GLY A 116 -6.11 -1.42 10.25
C GLY A 116 -5.00 -0.37 10.42
N SER A 117 -4.83 0.18 11.61
CA SER A 117 -3.81 1.20 11.94
C SER A 117 -2.81 0.72 13.01
N GLN A 118 -2.63 -0.60 13.16
CA GLN A 118 -1.98 -1.19 14.33
C GLN A 118 -0.53 -0.72 14.53
N SER A 119 0.29 -0.72 13.46
CA SER A 119 1.69 -0.27 13.52
C SER A 119 1.79 1.23 13.76
N TRP A 120 0.94 2.00 13.10
CA TRP A 120 0.85 3.44 13.27
C TRP A 120 0.50 3.84 14.71
N ASP A 121 -0.58 3.28 15.24
CA ASP A 121 -1.07 3.58 16.59
C ASP A 121 -0.09 3.10 17.66
N ALA A 122 0.53 1.93 17.48
CA ALA A 122 1.54 1.41 18.41
C ALA A 122 2.77 2.33 18.46
N ALA A 123 3.25 2.81 17.31
CA ALA A 123 4.39 3.71 17.25
C ALA A 123 4.10 5.03 17.98
N PHE A 124 2.93 5.64 17.76
CA PHE A 124 2.54 6.86 18.48
C PHE A 124 2.30 6.63 19.97
N ALA A 125 1.65 5.53 20.36
CA ALA A 125 1.42 5.21 21.76
C ALA A 125 2.73 5.03 22.54
N ILE A 126 3.72 4.35 21.95
CA ILE A 126 5.06 4.25 22.52
C ILE A 126 5.66 5.65 22.70
N GLN A 127 5.69 6.45 21.64
CA GLN A 127 6.26 7.80 21.71
C GLN A 127 5.57 8.68 22.77
N ALA A 128 4.25 8.57 22.92
CA ALA A 128 3.50 9.29 23.93
C ALA A 128 3.87 8.85 25.36
N ILE A 129 3.91 7.54 25.63
CA ILE A 129 4.31 6.99 26.95
C ILE A 129 5.72 7.46 27.32
N VAL A 130 6.66 7.36 26.37
CA VAL A 130 8.04 7.79 26.57
C VAL A 130 8.12 9.31 26.75
N GLY A 131 7.41 10.09 25.94
CA GLY A 131 7.38 11.54 26.00
C GLY A 131 6.75 12.11 27.26
N CYS A 132 5.78 11.41 27.85
CA CYS A 132 5.19 11.75 29.14
C CYS A 132 6.03 11.31 30.35
N ASN A 133 7.16 10.63 30.12
CA ASN A 133 8.06 10.15 31.17
C ASN A 133 7.38 9.19 32.18
N VAL A 134 6.47 8.35 31.70
CA VAL A 134 5.75 7.35 32.52
C VAL A 134 6.16 5.91 32.19
N SER A 135 7.31 5.71 31.53
CA SER A 135 7.75 4.41 31.02
C SER A 135 7.84 3.30 32.09
N GLU A 136 8.24 3.64 33.31
CA GLU A 136 8.35 2.69 34.43
C GLU A 136 6.98 2.12 34.84
N ASP A 137 5.92 2.93 34.74
CA ASP A 137 4.55 2.50 35.05
C ASP A 137 3.97 1.56 33.97
N TYR A 138 4.50 1.66 32.75
CA TYR A 138 3.99 0.94 31.56
C TYR A 138 4.96 -0.11 31.02
N GLY A 139 5.96 -0.54 31.78
CA GLY A 139 6.97 -1.52 31.35
C GLY A 139 6.42 -2.74 30.60
N PRO A 140 5.47 -3.51 31.18
CA PRO A 140 4.87 -4.67 30.50
C PRO A 140 4.18 -4.32 29.16
N THR A 141 3.56 -3.14 29.09
CA THR A 141 2.90 -2.63 27.87
C THR A 141 3.95 -2.28 26.82
N LEU A 142 4.98 -1.52 27.19
CA LEU A 142 6.09 -1.17 26.30
C LEU A 142 6.82 -2.40 25.78
N LYS A 143 7.03 -3.43 26.61
CA LYS A 143 7.64 -4.70 26.19
C LYS A 143 6.82 -5.41 25.12
N LYS A 144 5.49 -5.45 25.27
CA LYS A 144 4.58 -6.01 24.25
C LYS A 144 4.56 -5.16 22.97
N ALA A 145 4.50 -3.84 23.11
CA ALA A 145 4.51 -2.92 21.98
C ALA A 145 5.83 -2.99 21.19
N HIS A 146 6.96 -3.11 21.89
CA HIS A 146 8.27 -3.34 21.29
C HIS A 146 8.31 -4.65 20.50
N HIS A 147 7.84 -5.75 21.11
CA HIS A 147 7.73 -7.04 20.42
C HIS A 147 6.84 -6.94 19.18
N PHE A 148 5.69 -6.26 19.29
CA PHE A 148 4.77 -6.06 18.18
C PHE A 148 5.42 -5.27 17.02
N LEU A 149 6.10 -4.14 17.29
CA LEU A 149 6.80 -3.41 16.24
C LEU A 149 7.94 -4.22 15.62
N LYS A 150 8.69 -4.98 16.43
CA LYS A 150 9.71 -5.91 15.92
C LYS A 150 9.11 -6.96 14.99
N SER A 151 7.95 -7.53 15.32
CA SER A 151 7.28 -8.52 14.46
C SER A 151 6.59 -7.89 13.25
N SER A 152 6.25 -6.59 13.30
CA SER A 152 5.51 -5.91 12.23
C SER A 152 6.40 -5.32 11.13
N GLN A 153 7.72 -5.20 11.35
CA GLN A 153 8.62 -4.73 10.30
C GLN A 153 8.70 -5.75 9.16
N VAL A 154 8.63 -5.27 7.92
CA VAL A 154 8.79 -6.08 6.72
C VAL A 154 10.23 -6.57 6.61
N VAL A 155 10.43 -7.89 6.53
CA VAL A 155 11.77 -8.52 6.54
C VAL A 155 12.32 -8.85 5.16
N GLU A 156 11.46 -8.91 4.14
CA GLU A 156 11.82 -9.22 2.75
C GLU A 156 11.21 -8.21 1.79
N ASN A 157 11.87 -8.01 0.63
CA ASN A 157 11.29 -7.25 -0.47
C ASN A 157 10.16 -8.07 -1.14
N PRO A 158 9.30 -7.43 -1.94
CA PRO A 158 8.29 -8.15 -2.70
C PRO A 158 8.95 -9.14 -3.66
N SER A 159 8.25 -10.21 -4.00
CA SER A 159 8.78 -11.32 -4.78
C SER A 159 9.18 -10.90 -6.20
N GLY A 160 10.15 -11.63 -6.77
CA GLY A 160 10.55 -11.49 -8.18
C GLY A 160 11.09 -10.10 -8.55
N ASP A 161 10.89 -9.72 -9.82
CA ASP A 161 11.19 -8.36 -10.30
C ASP A 161 10.06 -7.41 -9.90
N PHE A 162 10.05 -7.03 -8.63
CA PHE A 162 9.04 -6.15 -8.05
C PHE A 162 9.00 -4.75 -8.69
N ARG A 163 10.09 -4.30 -9.32
CA ARG A 163 10.13 -3.01 -10.03
C ARG A 163 9.31 -3.06 -11.32
N ALA A 164 9.35 -4.17 -12.05
CA ALA A 164 8.49 -4.39 -13.22
C ALA A 164 7.00 -4.44 -12.84
N MET A 165 6.71 -4.76 -11.59
CA MET A 165 5.36 -4.77 -11.00
C MET A 165 5.01 -3.45 -10.27
N TYR A 166 5.76 -2.38 -10.52
CA TYR A 166 5.55 -1.04 -9.94
C TYR A 166 5.62 -0.97 -8.42
N ARG A 167 6.26 -1.95 -7.76
CA ARG A 167 6.56 -1.91 -6.34
C ARG A 167 7.93 -1.27 -6.09
N HIS A 168 8.08 -0.73 -4.89
CA HIS A 168 9.35 -0.22 -4.39
C HIS A 168 9.99 -1.22 -3.42
N ILE A 169 11.21 -0.94 -2.95
CA ILE A 169 11.79 -1.72 -1.85
C ILE A 169 10.93 -1.56 -0.60
N SER A 170 10.72 -2.66 0.12
CA SER A 170 9.93 -2.69 1.36
C SER A 170 10.64 -3.39 2.51
N LYS A 171 11.74 -4.11 2.26
CA LYS A 171 12.56 -4.69 3.34
C LYS A 171 13.06 -3.59 4.27
N GLY A 172 12.71 -3.70 5.55
CA GLY A 172 13.00 -2.72 6.60
C GLY A 172 11.86 -1.74 6.90
N ALA A 173 10.82 -1.71 6.07
CA ALA A 173 9.70 -0.79 6.25
C ALA A 173 8.75 -1.25 7.37
N TRP A 174 7.99 -0.29 7.90
CA TRP A 174 6.72 -0.58 8.56
C TRP A 174 5.57 -0.16 7.65
N THR A 175 4.57 -1.03 7.56
CA THR A 175 3.30 -0.73 6.92
C THR A 175 2.42 0.09 7.87
N PHE A 176 1.25 0.53 7.40
CA PHE A 176 0.31 1.23 8.27
C PHE A 176 -0.27 0.30 9.36
N SER A 177 -0.48 -0.98 9.01
CA SER A 177 -1.18 -1.95 9.86
C SER A 177 -0.25 -3.04 10.40
N ILE A 178 0.07 -4.06 9.61
CA ILE A 178 0.87 -5.24 9.98
C ILE A 178 1.76 -5.66 8.81
N GLN A 179 2.79 -6.46 9.13
CA GLN A 179 3.80 -6.95 8.17
C GLN A 179 3.21 -7.57 6.90
N ASP A 180 2.07 -8.28 7.02
CA ASP A 180 1.44 -9.02 5.92
C ASP A 180 1.02 -8.12 4.74
N GLU A 181 0.77 -6.83 4.96
CA GLU A 181 0.46 -5.88 3.88
C GLU A 181 1.66 -5.69 2.93
N GLY A 182 2.88 -5.73 3.46
CA GLY A 182 4.13 -5.57 2.70
C GLY A 182 4.33 -4.22 2.01
N TRP A 183 3.36 -3.30 2.05
CA TRP A 183 3.46 -1.95 1.50
C TRP A 183 4.25 -1.01 2.42
N GLN A 184 5.41 -0.58 1.96
CA GLN A 184 6.21 0.42 2.66
C GLN A 184 5.50 1.77 2.67
N VAL A 185 5.38 2.38 3.86
CA VAL A 185 4.85 3.73 4.02
C VAL A 185 5.92 4.58 4.72
N SER A 186 6.23 5.74 4.17
CA SER A 186 7.40 6.54 4.60
C SER A 186 7.27 7.03 6.04
N ASP A 187 6.14 7.63 6.39
CA ASP A 187 5.86 8.13 7.73
C ASP A 187 5.74 6.98 8.74
N CYS A 188 5.05 5.88 8.39
CA CYS A 188 4.92 4.71 9.27
C CYS A 188 6.29 4.12 9.58
N THR A 189 7.15 4.04 8.57
CA THR A 189 8.53 3.58 8.74
C THR A 189 9.32 4.54 9.63
N ALA A 190 9.19 5.86 9.44
CA ALA A 190 9.87 6.86 10.25
C ALA A 190 9.42 6.85 11.72
N GLU A 191 8.12 6.82 11.97
CA GLU A 191 7.56 6.82 13.33
C GLU A 191 7.85 5.52 14.08
N ALA A 192 7.76 4.37 13.41
CA ALA A 192 8.11 3.09 14.00
C ALA A 192 9.63 2.97 14.23
N LEU A 193 10.47 3.47 13.31
CA LEU A 193 11.92 3.56 13.51
C LEU A 193 12.25 4.42 14.73
N LYS A 194 11.62 5.58 14.86
CA LYS A 194 11.81 6.46 16.03
C LYS A 194 11.38 5.80 17.33
N ALA A 195 10.20 5.18 17.35
CA ALA A 195 9.68 4.48 18.53
C ALA A 195 10.61 3.32 18.96
N THR A 196 11.08 2.51 18.02
CA THR A 196 11.98 1.39 18.30
C THR A 196 13.38 1.86 18.73
N LEU A 197 13.88 2.97 18.19
CA LEU A 197 15.12 3.59 18.66
C LEU A 197 14.99 4.11 20.10
N LEU A 198 13.88 4.77 20.46
CA LEU A 198 13.63 5.20 21.85
C LEU A 198 13.64 4.01 22.81
N LEU A 199 12.93 2.93 22.46
CA LEU A 199 12.91 1.69 23.25
C LEU A 199 14.29 1.04 23.36
N SER A 200 15.11 1.09 22.30
CA SER A 200 16.47 0.52 22.33
C SER A 200 17.42 1.19 23.32
N GLN A 201 17.11 2.41 23.76
CA GLN A 201 17.88 3.15 24.76
C GLN A 201 17.46 2.83 26.20
N MET A 202 16.36 2.09 26.38
CA MET A 202 15.83 1.73 27.71
C MET A 202 16.42 0.41 28.23
N PRO A 203 16.32 0.14 29.55
CA PRO A 203 16.76 -1.13 30.13
C PRO A 203 16.03 -2.34 29.53
N THR A 204 16.78 -3.37 29.12
CA THR A 204 16.23 -4.63 28.59
C THR A 204 15.24 -5.30 29.54
N ALA A 205 15.44 -5.16 30.86
CA ALA A 205 14.52 -5.69 31.86
C ALA A 205 13.10 -5.07 31.75
N LEU A 206 13.01 -3.80 31.35
CA LEU A 206 11.76 -3.05 31.22
C LEU A 206 11.06 -3.35 29.88
N VAL A 207 11.79 -3.19 28.77
CA VAL A 207 11.19 -3.20 27.40
C VAL A 207 11.55 -4.42 26.55
N GLY A 208 12.28 -5.39 27.12
CA GLY A 208 12.72 -6.59 26.42
C GLY A 208 13.93 -6.38 25.51
N GLU A 209 14.28 -7.42 24.76
CA GLU A 209 15.46 -7.46 23.91
C GLU A 209 15.41 -6.43 22.78
N LYS A 210 16.53 -5.73 22.61
CA LYS A 210 16.72 -4.72 21.56
C LYS A 210 16.53 -5.34 20.18
N MET A 211 16.12 -4.51 19.23
CA MET A 211 16.08 -4.89 17.82
C MET A 211 17.51 -4.93 17.24
N GLU A 212 17.73 -5.84 16.31
CA GLU A 212 19.02 -6.03 15.64
C GLU A 212 19.41 -4.78 14.85
N THR A 213 20.67 -4.37 14.92
CA THR A 213 21.16 -3.11 14.33
C THR A 213 20.92 -3.04 12.82
N GLU A 214 21.11 -4.16 12.13
CA GLU A 214 20.94 -4.31 10.69
C GLU A 214 19.53 -3.92 10.25
N ARG A 215 18.53 -4.20 11.10
CA ARG A 215 17.13 -3.89 10.79
C ARG A 215 16.82 -2.40 10.88
N PHE A 216 17.57 -1.64 11.67
CA PHE A 216 17.51 -0.18 11.63
C PHE A 216 18.11 0.36 10.33
N TYR A 217 19.21 -0.23 9.84
CA TYR A 217 19.80 0.14 8.55
C TYR A 217 18.84 -0.14 7.40
N ASP A 218 18.15 -1.28 7.42
CA ASP A 218 17.12 -1.59 6.42
C ASP A 218 16.00 -0.52 6.41
N ALA A 219 15.53 -0.09 7.58
CA ALA A 219 14.51 0.98 7.68
C ALA A 219 15.02 2.32 7.12
N VAL A 220 16.25 2.71 7.47
CA VAL A 220 16.90 3.93 6.94
C VAL A 220 17.07 3.83 5.42
N ASN A 221 17.44 2.68 4.88
CA ASN A 221 17.56 2.44 3.45
C ASN A 221 16.23 2.68 2.73
N VAL A 222 15.11 2.19 3.28
CA VAL A 222 13.76 2.46 2.75
C VAL A 222 13.49 3.96 2.74
N ILE A 223 13.66 4.65 3.88
CA ILE A 223 13.40 6.10 3.98
C ILE A 223 14.22 6.86 2.93
N LEU A 224 15.54 6.66 2.88
CA LEU A 224 16.42 7.34 1.92
C LEU A 224 16.06 7.05 0.47
N SER A 225 15.60 5.83 0.15
CA SER A 225 15.19 5.46 -1.20
C SER A 225 13.91 6.15 -1.68
N LEU A 226 13.12 6.74 -0.78
CA LEU A 226 11.87 7.45 -1.07
C LEU A 226 12.06 8.96 -1.31
N GLN A 227 13.30 9.47 -1.28
CA GLN A 227 13.59 10.88 -1.55
C GLN A 227 13.26 11.27 -3.00
N VAL A 228 12.44 12.31 -3.17
CA VAL A 228 12.24 12.97 -4.48
C VAL A 228 13.02 14.28 -4.59
N ARG A 229 13.20 14.78 -5.82
CA ARG A 229 14.00 15.99 -6.13
C ARG A 229 13.59 17.27 -5.39
N ILE A 230 12.42 17.31 -4.74
CA ILE A 230 11.89 18.47 -4.00
C ILE A 230 12.15 18.32 -2.47
N TYR A 231 12.95 17.36 -2.01
CA TYR A 231 13.19 17.06 -0.58
C TYR A 231 11.89 16.71 0.20
N VAL A 232 10.89 16.15 -0.49
CA VAL A 232 9.68 15.58 0.12
C VAL A 232 9.78 14.06 0.05
N PHE A 233 9.25 13.35 1.04
CA PHE A 233 9.09 11.90 1.00
C PHE A 233 7.67 11.56 0.57
N LEU A 234 7.52 10.62 -0.36
CA LEU A 234 6.20 10.16 -0.82
C LEU A 234 5.58 9.22 0.23
N PHE A 235 4.28 9.39 0.50
CA PHE A 235 3.50 8.53 1.41
C PHE A 235 3.63 7.06 0.99
N LEU A 236 3.45 6.81 -0.30
CA LEU A 236 3.79 5.57 -1.01
C LEU A 236 4.45 5.96 -2.33
N ASN A 237 5.41 5.17 -2.80
CA ASN A 237 5.92 5.28 -4.17
C ASN A 237 4.87 4.73 -5.16
N ILE A 238 3.66 5.30 -5.16
CA ILE A 238 2.72 5.14 -6.27
C ILE A 238 3.32 5.99 -7.38
N THR A 239 4.14 5.37 -8.22
CA THR A 239 4.75 6.06 -9.35
C THR A 239 3.65 6.64 -10.24
N CYS A 240 3.40 7.94 -10.11
CA CYS A 240 3.06 8.75 -11.28
C CYS A 240 4.23 8.56 -12.23
N THR A 241 4.01 7.86 -13.34
CA THR A 241 4.99 7.54 -14.37
C THR A 241 5.89 8.74 -14.61
N ARG A 242 7.14 8.60 -14.19
CA ARG A 242 8.22 9.51 -14.55
C ARG A 242 8.39 9.33 -16.05
N SER A 243 7.81 10.23 -16.84
CA SER A 243 8.14 10.36 -18.25
C SER A 243 9.67 10.47 -18.35
N GLN A 244 10.31 9.37 -18.74
CA GLN A 244 11.70 9.36 -19.15
C GLN A 244 11.80 10.12 -20.47
N PHE A 245 11.72 11.44 -20.43
CA PHE A 245 12.38 12.25 -21.43
C PHE A 245 13.86 12.26 -21.08
N GLN A 246 14.60 11.38 -21.75
CA GLN A 246 16.06 11.42 -21.85
C GLN A 246 16.48 12.81 -22.34
N LEU A 247 17.03 13.62 -21.43
CA LEU A 247 18.07 14.60 -21.78
C LEU A 247 19.28 14.32 -20.89
N LYS A 248 20.02 13.28 -21.26
CA LYS A 248 21.45 13.19 -20.98
C LYS A 248 22.15 14.14 -21.94
N SER A 249 22.42 15.36 -21.50
CA SER A 249 23.57 16.12 -22.00
C SER A 249 23.91 17.25 -21.04
N HIS A 250 25.17 17.22 -20.61
CA HIS A 250 25.93 18.29 -19.98
C HIS A 250 25.49 18.74 -18.59
N LEU A 251 26.20 18.22 -17.58
CA LEU A 251 26.96 19.02 -16.61
C LEU A 251 27.83 18.06 -15.76
N ASN A 252 28.83 17.46 -16.41
CA ASN A 252 30.10 17.21 -15.74
C ASN A 252 30.91 18.47 -15.97
N LEU A 253 31.01 19.31 -14.94
CA LEU A 253 32.12 20.24 -14.69
C LEU A 253 31.73 21.07 -13.47
N ILE A 254 32.30 20.69 -12.33
CA ILE A 254 32.97 21.53 -11.33
C ILE A 254 32.90 20.77 -10.00
N SER A 255 33.93 19.94 -9.78
CA SER A 255 34.44 19.68 -8.44
C SER A 255 35.25 20.90 -8.02
N ILE A 256 34.92 21.49 -6.87
CA ILE A 256 35.86 21.91 -5.82
C ILE A 256 35.17 21.59 -4.50
#